data_AF-A0A8H5IZF3-F1
#
_entry.id   AF-A0A8H5IZF3-F1
#
_cell.length_a   1.000
_cell.length_b   1.000
_cell.length_c   1.000
_cell.angle_alpha   90.00
_cell.angle_beta   90.00
_cell.angle_gamma   90.00
#
_symmetry.space_group_name_H-M   'P 1'
#
loop_
_entity.id
_entity.type
_entity.pdbx_description
1 polymer ?
#
loop_
_entity_poly.entity_id
_entity_poly.type
_entity_poly.pdbx_seq_one_letter_code
_entity_poly.pdbx_strand_id
1 'polypeptide(L)'
;MTVPKLRHYNFGVEIEAVVKPYGGADSFTNVDWYRQLAQKLRNRNIEAVHDDCSKYSKHPEYYGGKWFVTRDGSLKRERPMVCMEVVSPRLDTKQHVSGILGDFWEAMRVHFSPQRDISCGGHVHVTPVSGQNKFSLRGLKKIAFASAVYEEFVAAVLPKARRENQYCRPNSQSMGSGLRETLIRFGKSKASLIQVASEIKSTTSEMDLCYYMQGNRYVLWNFQNIFPNPKTGKCTGTVEFRGGNQFLSTKGTLAWVAFVMGFITLALEEDLLNKLTTYTSPDDPKFQARLEDWWKRIRQAAKQSKLSRYIPLEYIKMHTR
;
A
#
# COMPACT_ATOMS: atom_id res chain seq x y z
N MET A 1 -13.16 22.98 16.78
CA MET A 1 -11.69 22.76 16.75
C MET A 1 -11.30 22.21 15.38
N THR A 2 -10.54 22.98 14.61
CA THR A 2 -9.99 22.58 13.31
C THR A 2 -8.93 21.50 13.53
N VAL A 3 -9.08 20.34 12.87
CA VAL A 3 -8.05 19.29 12.89
C VAL A 3 -6.81 19.85 12.17
N PRO A 4 -5.60 19.77 12.75
CA PRO A 4 -4.40 20.22 12.07
C PRO A 4 -4.28 19.50 10.72
N LYS A 5 -4.06 20.24 9.63
CA LYS A 5 -3.80 19.63 8.33
C LYS A 5 -2.52 18.80 8.43
N LEU A 6 -2.66 17.48 8.20
CA LEU A 6 -1.54 16.55 8.14
C LEU A 6 -0.74 16.83 6.86
N ARG A 7 0.41 17.50 7.02
CA ARG A 7 1.29 17.86 5.90
C ARG A 7 2.35 16.80 5.60
N HIS A 8 2.58 15.88 6.53
CA HIS A 8 3.69 14.93 6.46
C HIS A 8 3.25 13.55 6.93
N TYR A 9 3.78 12.55 6.23
CA TYR A 9 3.54 11.15 6.51
C TYR A 9 4.88 10.43 6.69
N ASN A 10 4.89 9.42 7.56
CA ASN A 10 5.86 8.36 7.41
C ASN A 10 5.29 7.31 6.46
N PHE A 11 6.16 6.61 5.76
CA PHE A 11 5.77 5.47 4.95
C PHE A 11 6.85 4.40 4.89
N GLY A 12 6.44 3.20 4.52
CA GLY A 12 7.33 2.12 4.11
C GLY A 12 6.81 1.50 2.82
N VAL A 13 7.68 0.84 2.07
CA VAL A 13 7.30 0.07 0.88
C VAL A 13 7.76 -1.37 1.02
N GLU A 14 6.91 -2.30 0.57
CA GLU A 14 7.29 -3.70 0.36
C GLU A 14 7.30 -3.92 -1.16
N ILE A 15 8.42 -4.40 -1.68
CA ILE A 15 8.66 -4.60 -3.11
C ILE A 15 8.75 -6.10 -3.36
N GLU A 16 7.71 -6.69 -3.92
CA GLU A 16 7.77 -8.05 -4.45
C GLU A 16 8.48 -8.00 -5.81
N ALA A 17 9.58 -8.73 -5.97
CA ALA A 17 10.40 -8.67 -7.17
C ALA A 17 10.77 -10.07 -7.68
N VAL A 18 10.59 -10.26 -8.99
CA VAL A 18 11.25 -11.31 -9.77
C VAL A 18 12.38 -10.64 -10.52
N VAL A 19 13.60 -11.15 -10.33
CA VAL A 19 14.79 -10.54 -10.91
C VAL A 19 15.68 -11.58 -11.56
N LYS A 20 16.36 -11.21 -12.65
CA LYS A 20 17.37 -12.03 -13.31
C LYS A 20 18.77 -11.52 -12.93
N PRO A 21 19.62 -12.29 -12.25
CA PRO A 21 21.00 -11.88 -11.98
C PRO A 21 21.82 -11.82 -13.28
N TYR A 22 22.80 -10.92 -13.36
CA TYR A 22 23.66 -10.80 -14.56
C TYR A 22 24.74 -11.89 -14.70
N GLY A 23 24.95 -12.75 -13.69
CA GLY A 23 25.91 -13.86 -13.72
C GLY A 23 25.75 -14.78 -12.51
N GLY A 24 26.49 -15.90 -12.43
CA GLY A 24 26.56 -16.76 -11.24
C GLY A 24 25.27 -17.50 -10.84
N ALA A 25 24.25 -17.53 -11.71
CA ALA A 25 22.92 -18.00 -11.35
C ALA A 25 22.85 -19.49 -10.97
N ASP A 26 23.77 -20.30 -11.51
CA ASP A 26 23.77 -21.75 -11.29
C ASP A 26 24.43 -22.15 -9.97
N SER A 27 25.34 -21.32 -9.44
CA SER A 27 26.10 -21.59 -8.22
C SER A 27 25.53 -20.93 -6.97
N PHE A 28 24.64 -19.95 -7.10
CA PHE A 28 24.11 -19.18 -5.98
C PHE A 28 22.70 -19.62 -5.60
N THR A 29 22.45 -19.76 -4.30
CA THR A 29 21.09 -19.91 -3.76
C THR A 29 20.36 -18.56 -3.74
N ASN A 30 19.04 -18.57 -3.52
CA ASN A 30 18.29 -17.32 -3.32
C ASN A 30 18.82 -16.51 -2.13
N VAL A 31 19.23 -17.18 -1.05
CA VAL A 31 19.82 -16.52 0.13
C VAL A 31 21.11 -15.79 -0.25
N ASP A 32 21.95 -16.41 -1.08
CA ASP A 32 23.18 -15.77 -1.55
C ASP A 32 22.87 -14.51 -2.37
N TRP A 33 21.82 -14.56 -3.21
CA TRP A 33 21.34 -13.38 -3.93
C TRP A 33 20.79 -12.29 -3.03
N TYR A 34 20.08 -12.65 -1.95
CA TYR A 34 19.59 -11.67 -0.97
C TYR A 34 20.74 -11.01 -0.23
N ARG A 35 21.74 -11.81 0.15
CA ARG A 35 22.99 -11.35 0.76
C ARG A 35 23.71 -10.37 -0.15
N GLN A 36 23.79 -10.68 -1.44
CA GLN A 36 24.42 -9.78 -2.42
C GLN A 36 23.68 -8.45 -2.53
N LEU A 37 22.33 -8.44 -2.63
CA LEU A 37 21.58 -7.19 -2.66
C LEU A 37 21.82 -6.35 -1.39
N ALA A 38 21.72 -6.97 -0.22
CA ALA A 38 21.99 -6.29 1.05
C ALA A 38 23.43 -5.74 1.12
N GLN A 39 24.42 -6.48 0.61
CA GLN A 39 25.81 -5.99 0.53
C GLN A 39 25.94 -4.79 -0.42
N LYS A 40 25.26 -4.79 -1.58
CA LYS A 40 25.28 -3.66 -2.52
C LYS A 40 24.63 -2.39 -1.96
N LEU A 41 23.63 -2.54 -1.10
CA LEU A 41 23.07 -1.43 -0.32
C LEU A 41 24.09 -0.92 0.70
N ARG A 42 24.72 -1.81 1.48
CA ARG A 42 25.76 -1.42 2.45
C ARG A 42 26.97 -0.74 1.82
N ASN A 43 27.40 -1.16 0.62
CA ASN A 43 28.46 -0.50 -0.14
C ASN A 43 28.12 0.94 -0.55
N ARG A 44 26.84 1.32 -0.49
CA ARG A 44 26.34 2.70 -0.71
C ARG A 44 26.03 3.42 0.60
N ASN A 45 26.53 2.92 1.73
CA ASN A 45 26.21 3.42 3.08
C ASN A 45 24.71 3.35 3.42
N ILE A 46 23.99 2.37 2.86
CA ILE A 46 22.59 2.11 3.18
C ILE A 46 22.53 0.87 4.07
N GLU A 47 22.03 1.04 5.29
CA GLU A 47 21.80 -0.07 6.22
C GLU A 47 20.83 -1.08 5.59
N ALA A 48 21.29 -2.33 5.47
CA ALA A 48 20.51 -3.41 4.90
C ALA A 48 20.88 -4.76 5.51
N VAL A 49 19.89 -5.61 5.68
CA VAL A 49 20.00 -6.99 6.17
C VAL A 49 19.24 -7.94 5.24
N HIS A 50 19.54 -9.24 5.35
CA HIS A 50 18.88 -10.28 4.57
C HIS A 50 18.42 -11.41 5.48
N ASP A 51 17.41 -12.15 5.05
CA ASP A 51 16.93 -13.36 5.71
C ASP A 51 17.68 -14.60 5.18
N ASP A 52 17.94 -15.56 6.06
CA ASP A 52 18.55 -16.86 5.73
C ASP A 52 17.52 -17.86 5.18
N CYS A 53 16.30 -17.41 4.85
CA CYS A 53 15.20 -18.17 4.22
C CYS A 53 14.66 -19.36 5.03
N SER A 54 14.96 -19.49 6.32
CA SER A 54 14.53 -20.64 7.12
C SER A 54 13.00 -20.72 7.24
N LYS A 55 12.32 -19.58 7.46
CA LYS A 55 10.84 -19.41 7.45
C LYS A 55 10.47 -17.95 7.15
N TYR A 56 9.38 -17.72 6.41
CA TYR A 56 8.81 -16.37 6.26
C TYR A 56 8.54 -15.75 7.64
N SER A 57 9.23 -14.65 7.93
CA SER A 57 9.19 -13.99 9.22
C SER A 57 9.09 -12.49 9.02
N LYS A 58 8.24 -11.84 9.83
CA LYS A 58 8.19 -10.37 9.89
C LYS A 58 9.28 -9.90 10.84
N HIS A 59 10.02 -8.87 10.46
CA HIS A 59 11.08 -8.28 11.28
C HIS A 59 10.84 -6.80 11.58
N PRO A 60 9.87 -6.46 12.46
CA PRO A 60 9.57 -5.07 12.81
C PRO A 60 10.77 -4.28 13.35
N GLU A 61 11.74 -4.96 13.95
CA GLU A 61 12.98 -4.37 14.43
C GLU A 61 13.83 -3.70 13.33
N TYR A 62 13.70 -4.12 12.07
CA TYR A 62 14.43 -3.52 10.95
C TYR A 62 13.78 -2.24 10.44
N TYR A 63 12.48 -2.04 10.68
CA TYR A 63 11.72 -0.89 10.17
C TYR A 63 12.24 0.44 10.73
N GLY A 64 12.97 0.40 11.85
CA GLY A 64 13.59 1.57 12.47
C GLY A 64 14.76 2.18 11.71
N GLY A 65 15.30 1.51 10.67
CA GLY A 65 16.39 2.10 9.89
C GLY A 65 17.09 1.23 8.85
N LYS A 66 16.65 -0.01 8.61
CA LYS A 66 17.32 -0.93 7.68
C LYS A 66 16.37 -1.41 6.58
N TRP A 67 16.91 -1.55 5.38
CA TRP A 67 16.29 -2.35 4.33
C TRP A 67 16.38 -3.83 4.70
N PHE A 68 15.34 -4.58 4.37
CA PHE A 68 15.28 -6.01 4.65
C PHE A 68 14.95 -6.78 3.38
N VAL A 69 15.85 -7.68 2.98
CA VAL A 69 15.66 -8.56 1.82
C VAL A 69 15.25 -9.94 2.31
N THR A 70 14.08 -10.41 1.91
CA THR A 70 13.54 -11.70 2.33
C THR A 70 12.86 -12.44 1.19
N ARG A 71 12.34 -13.63 1.49
CA ARG A 71 11.58 -14.45 0.56
C ARG A 71 10.12 -14.02 0.57
N ASP A 72 9.56 -13.86 -0.63
CA ASP A 72 8.11 -13.88 -0.82
C ASP A 72 7.61 -15.32 -1.00
N GLY A 73 6.64 -15.74 -0.19
CA GLY A 73 6.09 -17.10 -0.24
C GLY A 73 5.17 -17.38 -1.44
N SER A 74 4.63 -16.33 -2.05
CA SER A 74 3.71 -16.39 -3.18
C SER A 74 4.45 -16.36 -4.53
N LEU A 75 5.67 -15.85 -4.58
CA LEU A 75 6.50 -15.81 -5.79
C LEU A 75 7.32 -17.10 -5.96
N LYS A 76 7.18 -17.76 -7.12
CA LYS A 76 7.97 -18.94 -7.51
C LYS A 76 8.32 -18.88 -8.99
N ARG A 77 9.61 -18.88 -9.32
CA ARG A 77 10.11 -18.95 -10.69
C ARG A 77 11.25 -19.95 -10.75
N GLU A 78 11.41 -20.54 -11.93
CA GLU A 78 12.54 -21.42 -12.20
C GLU A 78 13.84 -20.60 -12.24
N ARG A 79 14.95 -21.25 -11.86
CA ARG A 79 16.28 -20.66 -12.04
C ARG A 79 16.51 -20.34 -13.53
N PRO A 80 17.20 -19.24 -13.88
CA PRO A 80 18.03 -18.40 -13.02
C PRO A 80 17.28 -17.27 -12.28
N MET A 81 15.95 -17.23 -12.32
CA MET A 81 15.19 -16.13 -11.69
C MET A 81 15.25 -16.21 -10.17
N VAL A 82 15.39 -15.05 -9.53
CA VAL A 82 15.36 -14.89 -8.09
C VAL A 82 14.09 -14.15 -7.71
N CYS A 83 13.27 -14.78 -6.88
CA CYS A 83 12.09 -14.17 -6.27
C CYS A 83 12.46 -13.62 -4.90
N MET A 84 12.08 -12.38 -4.59
CA MET A 84 12.32 -11.76 -3.27
C MET A 84 11.22 -10.77 -2.91
N GLU A 85 11.09 -10.50 -1.61
CA GLU A 85 10.42 -9.33 -1.07
C GLU A 85 11.49 -8.40 -0.47
N VAL A 86 11.46 -7.12 -0.80
CA VAL A 86 12.36 -6.12 -0.24
C VAL A 86 11.55 -5.07 0.51
N VAL A 87 11.75 -4.99 1.81
CA VAL A 87 11.01 -4.09 2.71
C VAL A 87 11.89 -2.90 3.06
N SER A 88 11.38 -1.69 2.86
CA SER A 88 12.09 -0.47 3.21
C SER A 88 12.09 -0.20 4.72
N PRO A 89 13.05 0.58 5.23
CA PRO A 89 12.87 1.22 6.52
C PRO A 89 11.70 2.20 6.47
N ARG A 90 11.29 2.70 7.64
CA ARG A 90 10.37 3.83 7.74
C ARG A 90 11.03 5.08 7.18
N LEU A 91 10.46 5.61 6.10
CA LEU A 91 10.83 6.87 5.46
C LEU A 91 9.88 7.99 5.91
N ASP A 92 10.36 9.23 5.91
CA ASP A 92 9.55 10.43 6.15
C ASP A 92 9.51 11.28 4.87
N THR A 93 8.32 11.74 4.47
CA THR A 93 8.12 12.72 3.38
C THR A 93 8.96 14.00 3.47
N LYS A 94 9.54 14.33 4.62
CA LYS A 94 10.49 15.45 4.80
C LYS A 94 11.90 15.12 4.29
N GLN A 95 12.25 13.84 4.16
CA GLN A 95 13.55 13.40 3.67
C GLN A 95 13.63 13.51 2.13
N HIS A 96 14.83 13.38 1.58
CA HIS A 96 15.04 13.28 0.14
C HIS A 96 14.68 11.85 -0.37
N VAL A 97 13.41 11.48 -0.25
CA VAL A 97 12.91 10.12 -0.52
C VAL A 97 13.16 9.64 -1.94
N SER A 98 13.29 10.57 -2.90
CA SER A 98 13.66 10.25 -4.27
C SER A 98 15.11 9.76 -4.40
N GLY A 99 16.02 10.31 -3.60
CA GLY A 99 17.40 9.83 -3.55
C GLY A 99 17.47 8.46 -2.89
N ILE A 100 16.84 8.30 -1.71
CA ILE A 100 16.84 7.03 -0.97
C ILE A 100 16.31 5.86 -1.84
N LEU A 101 15.18 6.06 -2.51
CA LEU A 101 14.64 5.05 -3.44
C LEU A 101 15.44 4.97 -4.74
N GLY A 102 16.11 6.04 -5.16
CA GLY A 102 17.07 6.05 -6.27
C GLY A 102 18.22 5.09 -6.02
N ASP A 103 18.89 5.25 -4.89
CA ASP A 103 20.05 4.45 -4.49
C ASP A 103 19.68 2.96 -4.33
N PHE A 104 18.49 2.67 -3.80
CA PHE A 104 17.95 1.30 -3.75
C PHE A 104 17.81 0.71 -5.17
N TRP A 105 17.15 1.43 -6.08
CA TRP A 105 16.91 0.93 -7.43
C TRP A 105 18.19 0.83 -8.26
N GLU A 106 19.18 1.67 -7.99
CA GLU A 106 20.52 1.55 -8.56
C GLU A 106 21.25 0.31 -8.03
N ALA A 107 21.24 0.09 -6.71
CA ALA A 107 21.82 -1.11 -6.11
C ALA A 107 21.20 -2.39 -6.67
N MET A 108 19.87 -2.42 -6.84
CA MET A 108 19.15 -3.50 -7.49
C MET A 108 19.64 -3.71 -8.93
N ARG A 109 19.75 -2.64 -9.73
CA ARG A 109 20.13 -2.72 -11.14
C ARG A 109 21.60 -3.00 -11.42
N VAL A 110 22.49 -2.83 -10.44
CA VAL A 110 23.89 -3.20 -10.63
C VAL A 110 24.08 -4.71 -10.70
N HIS A 111 23.23 -5.48 -10.00
CA HIS A 111 23.41 -6.93 -9.91
C HIS A 111 22.30 -7.73 -10.57
N PHE A 112 21.15 -7.10 -10.74
CA PHE A 112 19.97 -7.74 -11.29
C PHE A 112 19.35 -6.93 -12.42
N SER A 113 18.68 -7.64 -13.31
CA SER A 113 17.69 -7.11 -14.24
C SER A 113 16.30 -7.39 -13.65
N PRO A 114 15.61 -6.39 -13.08
CA PRO A 114 14.23 -6.57 -12.60
C PRO A 114 13.31 -6.96 -13.75
N GLN A 115 12.54 -8.03 -13.56
CA GLN A 115 11.65 -8.56 -14.58
C GLN A 115 10.26 -7.97 -14.44
N ARG A 116 9.58 -7.78 -15.57
CA ARG A 116 8.14 -7.54 -15.57
C ARG A 116 7.44 -8.86 -15.31
N ASP A 117 6.82 -8.97 -14.16
CA ASP A 117 6.08 -10.13 -13.72
C ASP A 117 4.76 -9.73 -13.04
N ILE A 118 3.64 -10.23 -13.58
CA ILE A 118 2.30 -9.89 -13.11
C ILE A 118 1.99 -10.41 -11.69
N SER A 119 2.76 -11.38 -11.17
CA SER A 119 2.57 -11.83 -9.80
C SER A 119 3.16 -10.86 -8.79
N CYS A 120 4.10 -9.99 -9.19
CA CYS A 120 4.72 -9.00 -8.31
C CYS A 120 3.75 -7.85 -7.99
N GLY A 121 3.58 -7.57 -6.70
CA GLY A 121 2.93 -6.40 -6.15
C GLY A 121 3.88 -5.43 -5.48
N GLY A 122 3.35 -4.26 -5.17
CA GLY A 122 3.98 -3.29 -4.30
C GLY A 122 3.02 -2.88 -3.20
N HIS A 123 3.49 -2.91 -1.96
CA HIS A 123 2.72 -2.44 -0.81
C HIS A 123 3.24 -1.08 -0.35
N VAL A 124 2.32 -0.22 0.08
CA VAL A 124 2.65 1.08 0.68
C VAL A 124 2.00 1.15 2.04
N HIS A 125 2.82 1.27 3.08
CA HIS A 125 2.40 1.46 4.45
C HIS A 125 2.48 2.93 4.80
N VAL A 126 1.45 3.51 5.42
CA VAL A 126 1.43 4.94 5.76
C VAL A 126 1.03 5.15 7.21
N THR A 127 1.71 6.08 7.87
CA THR A 127 1.30 6.66 9.16
C THR A 127 1.43 8.18 9.13
N PRO A 128 0.67 8.91 9.96
CA PRO A 128 0.92 10.34 10.13
C PRO A 128 2.25 10.55 10.86
N VAL A 129 2.92 11.67 10.59
CA VAL A 129 4.00 12.14 11.46
C VAL A 129 3.37 12.73 12.73
N SER A 130 3.35 11.95 13.81
CA SER A 130 2.77 12.32 15.11
C SER A 130 3.58 11.68 16.24
N GLY A 131 3.35 12.09 17.49
CA GLY A 131 4.08 11.54 18.65
C GLY A 131 4.01 10.02 18.78
N GLN A 132 2.91 9.40 18.31
CA GLN A 132 2.74 7.94 18.30
C GLN A 132 2.91 7.31 16.91
N ASN A 133 3.13 8.12 15.85
CA ASN A 133 3.15 7.68 14.46
C ASN A 133 1.96 6.78 14.10
N LYS A 134 0.76 7.16 14.55
CA LYS A 134 -0.50 6.43 14.37
C LYS A 134 -1.63 7.39 14.02
N PHE A 135 -2.56 6.92 13.20
CA PHE A 135 -3.82 7.61 13.00
C PHE A 135 -4.70 7.43 14.24
N SER A 136 -5.39 8.48 14.67
CA SER A 136 -6.50 8.33 15.63
C SER A 136 -7.60 7.44 15.05
N LEU A 137 -8.36 6.73 15.89
CA LEU A 137 -9.53 5.95 15.46
C LEU A 137 -10.50 6.79 14.59
N ARG A 138 -10.73 8.06 14.93
CA ARG A 138 -11.53 8.99 14.11
C ARG A 138 -10.99 9.12 12.68
N GLY A 139 -9.67 9.23 12.52
CA GLY A 139 -9.02 9.31 11.22
C GLY A 139 -9.10 7.98 10.46
N LEU A 140 -8.90 6.87 11.16
CA LEU A 140 -9.02 5.52 10.59
C LEU A 140 -10.43 5.26 10.06
N LYS A 141 -11.48 5.64 10.79
CA LYS A 141 -12.88 5.54 10.34
C LYS A 141 -13.14 6.30 9.04
N LYS A 142 -12.54 7.49 8.86
CA LYS A 142 -12.64 8.26 7.61
C LYS A 142 -11.95 7.56 6.44
N ILE A 143 -10.73 7.04 6.66
CA ILE A 143 -9.97 6.31 5.66
C ILE A 143 -10.71 5.02 5.26
N ALA A 144 -11.19 4.26 6.24
CA ALA A 144 -11.98 3.05 6.06
C ALA A 144 -13.23 3.32 5.23
N PHE A 145 -14.03 4.33 5.58
CA PHE A 145 -15.23 4.65 4.83
C PHE A 145 -14.94 5.13 3.40
N ALA A 146 -13.93 5.98 3.23
CA ALA A 146 -13.51 6.41 1.89
C ALA A 146 -13.05 5.23 1.02
N SER A 147 -12.39 4.23 1.60
CA SER A 147 -11.99 3.01 0.87
C SER A 147 -13.18 2.20 0.36
N ALA A 148 -14.29 2.18 1.10
CA ALA A 148 -15.53 1.56 0.64
C ALA A 148 -16.25 2.41 -0.43
N VAL A 149 -16.32 3.73 -0.26
CA VAL A 149 -17.01 4.63 -1.20
C VAL A 149 -16.28 4.73 -2.55
N TYR A 150 -14.96 4.81 -2.54
CA TYR A 150 -14.14 5.00 -3.75
C TYR A 150 -13.55 3.71 -4.32
N GLU A 151 -14.02 2.55 -3.89
CA GLU A 151 -13.48 1.26 -4.28
C GLU A 151 -13.42 1.06 -5.80
N GLU A 152 -14.47 1.44 -6.52
CA GLU A 152 -14.60 1.35 -7.98
C GLU A 152 -13.67 2.33 -8.70
N PHE A 153 -13.48 3.52 -8.13
CA PHE A 153 -12.53 4.49 -8.66
C PHE A 153 -11.11 4.00 -8.49
N VAL A 154 -10.76 3.47 -7.31
CA VAL A 154 -9.47 2.84 -7.06
C VAL A 154 -9.27 1.66 -8.00
N ALA A 155 -10.27 0.80 -8.20
CA ALA A 155 -10.19 -0.31 -9.14
C ALA A 155 -9.85 0.15 -10.56
N ALA A 156 -10.41 1.26 -11.04
CA ALA A 156 -10.07 1.83 -12.35
C ALA A 156 -8.60 2.29 -12.45
N VAL A 157 -7.97 2.69 -11.35
CA VAL A 157 -6.54 3.05 -11.28
C VAL A 157 -5.62 1.81 -11.28
N LEU A 158 -6.12 0.66 -10.83
CA LEU A 158 -5.33 -0.57 -10.78
C LEU A 158 -5.19 -1.21 -12.17
N PRO A 159 -4.02 -1.79 -12.53
CA PRO A 159 -3.95 -2.66 -13.69
C PRO A 159 -4.79 -3.92 -13.49
N LYS A 160 -5.22 -4.54 -14.60
CA LYS A 160 -6.10 -5.73 -14.60
C LYS A 160 -5.58 -6.84 -13.66
N ALA A 161 -4.30 -7.17 -13.76
CA ALA A 161 -3.68 -8.22 -12.93
C ALA A 161 -3.80 -7.96 -11.42
N ARG A 162 -3.82 -6.69 -10.96
CA ARG A 162 -4.01 -6.37 -9.54
C ARG A 162 -5.48 -6.34 -9.14
N ARG A 163 -6.39 -5.95 -10.03
CA ARG A 163 -7.85 -6.01 -9.76
C ARG A 163 -8.34 -7.43 -9.49
N GLU A 164 -7.76 -8.41 -10.19
CA GLU A 164 -8.16 -9.82 -10.13
C GLU A 164 -7.32 -10.65 -9.15
N ASN A 165 -6.33 -10.03 -8.49
CA ASN A 165 -5.41 -10.75 -7.60
C ASN A 165 -6.06 -11.08 -6.26
N GLN A 166 -6.02 -12.35 -5.88
CA GLN A 166 -6.61 -12.84 -4.64
C GLN A 166 -5.98 -12.26 -3.37
N TYR A 167 -4.75 -11.74 -3.43
CA TYR A 167 -4.01 -11.22 -2.28
C TYR A 167 -4.29 -9.73 -2.01
N CYS A 168 -5.00 -9.02 -2.90
CA CYS A 168 -5.37 -7.61 -2.72
C CYS A 168 -6.80 -7.32 -3.22
N ARG A 169 -7.76 -8.14 -2.78
CA ARG A 169 -9.17 -8.01 -3.19
C ARG A 169 -9.81 -6.73 -2.68
N PRO A 170 -10.84 -6.19 -3.35
CA PRO A 170 -11.67 -5.13 -2.79
C PRO A 170 -12.13 -5.46 -1.36
N ASN A 171 -12.12 -4.47 -0.46
CA ASN A 171 -12.50 -4.66 0.94
C ASN A 171 -13.96 -5.15 1.06
N SER A 172 -14.86 -4.69 0.18
CA SER A 172 -16.25 -5.15 0.09
C SER A 172 -16.41 -6.64 -0.21
N GLN A 173 -15.35 -7.30 -0.70
CA GLN A 173 -15.31 -8.72 -1.01
C GLN A 173 -14.60 -9.55 0.06
N SER A 174 -14.18 -8.93 1.18
CA SER A 174 -13.49 -9.64 2.25
C SER A 174 -14.44 -10.59 2.98
N MET A 175 -14.21 -11.90 2.84
CA MET A 175 -15.00 -12.94 3.51
C MET A 175 -14.91 -12.79 5.03
N GLY A 176 -16.05 -12.85 5.71
CA GLY A 176 -16.14 -12.70 7.17
C GLY A 176 -15.96 -11.26 7.67
N SER A 177 -16.11 -10.25 6.81
CA SER A 177 -16.13 -8.84 7.20
C SER A 177 -17.55 -8.29 7.29
N GLY A 178 -17.80 -7.41 8.27
CA GLY A 178 -19.08 -6.72 8.40
C GLY A 178 -19.42 -5.85 7.19
N LEU A 179 -18.42 -5.22 6.56
CA LEU A 179 -18.60 -4.46 5.33
C LEU A 179 -19.22 -5.32 4.21
N ARG A 180 -18.68 -6.52 3.99
CA ARG A 180 -19.20 -7.45 2.98
C ARG A 180 -20.62 -7.89 3.31
N GLU A 181 -20.90 -8.20 4.57
CA GLU A 181 -22.23 -8.62 5.02
C GLU A 181 -23.29 -7.57 4.73
N THR A 182 -22.99 -6.30 5.05
CA THR A 182 -23.87 -5.17 4.77
C THR A 182 -24.08 -4.97 3.27
N LEU A 183 -23.02 -5.01 2.46
CA LEU A 183 -23.12 -4.77 1.02
C LEU A 183 -23.76 -5.93 0.24
N ILE A 184 -23.60 -7.19 0.68
CA ILE A 184 -24.31 -8.33 0.07
C ILE A 184 -25.80 -8.26 0.34
N ARG A 185 -26.20 -7.87 1.56
CA ARG A 185 -27.62 -7.83 1.94
C ARG A 185 -28.40 -6.77 1.16
N PHE A 186 -27.79 -5.62 0.89
CA PHE A 186 -28.50 -4.45 0.36
C PHE A 186 -28.03 -4.01 -1.04
N GLY A 187 -27.01 -4.66 -1.59
CA GLY A 187 -26.28 -4.14 -2.75
C GLY A 187 -25.50 -2.86 -2.42
N LYS A 188 -24.58 -2.45 -3.30
CA LYS A 188 -23.82 -1.21 -3.11
C LYS A 188 -24.59 -0.01 -3.67
N SER A 189 -25.07 0.85 -2.78
CA SER A 189 -25.86 2.04 -3.10
C SER A 189 -25.56 3.14 -2.10
N LYS A 190 -26.09 4.35 -2.33
CA LYS A 190 -25.99 5.44 -1.34
C LYS A 190 -26.61 5.03 0.01
N ALA A 191 -27.75 4.34 -0.01
CA ALA A 191 -28.45 3.92 1.21
C ALA A 191 -27.63 2.91 2.02
N SER A 192 -27.09 1.87 1.37
CA SER A 192 -26.24 0.90 2.08
C SER A 192 -24.91 1.52 2.53
N LEU A 193 -24.34 2.48 1.79
CA LEU A 193 -23.17 3.23 2.26
C LEU A 193 -23.48 4.12 3.49
N ILE A 194 -24.70 4.64 3.65
CA ILE A 194 -25.11 5.32 4.89
C ILE A 194 -25.15 4.32 6.06
N GLN A 195 -25.64 3.10 5.82
CA GLN A 195 -25.59 2.03 6.82
C GLN A 195 -24.14 1.66 7.19
N VAL A 196 -23.27 1.48 6.20
CA VAL A 196 -21.82 1.26 6.42
C VAL A 196 -21.20 2.40 7.22
N ALA A 197 -21.57 3.66 6.94
CA ALA A 197 -21.09 4.80 7.72
C ALA A 197 -21.53 4.72 9.19
N SER A 198 -22.77 4.30 9.46
CA SER A 198 -23.30 4.09 10.81
C SER A 198 -22.52 3.01 11.56
N GLU A 199 -22.28 1.87 10.92
CA GLU A 199 -21.54 0.74 11.49
C GLU A 199 -20.07 1.10 11.75
N ILE A 200 -19.40 1.79 10.81
CA ILE A 200 -18.05 2.31 11.04
C ILE A 200 -18.04 3.29 12.21
N LYS A 201 -19.06 4.15 12.34
CA LYS A 201 -19.16 5.08 13.49
C LYS A 201 -19.33 4.35 14.82
N SER A 202 -20.05 3.23 14.86
CA SER A 202 -20.31 2.49 16.10
C SER A 202 -19.12 1.67 16.60
N THR A 203 -18.14 1.35 15.73
CA THR A 203 -16.91 0.65 16.18
C THR A 203 -16.19 1.42 17.31
N THR A 204 -15.76 0.73 18.37
CA THR A 204 -15.22 1.39 19.57
C THR A 204 -13.69 1.34 19.67
N SER A 205 -13.07 0.43 18.93
CA SER A 205 -11.62 0.24 18.90
C SER A 205 -11.08 0.11 17.47
N GLU A 206 -9.77 0.23 17.32
CA GLU A 206 -9.06 -0.07 16.07
C GLU A 206 -9.24 -1.53 15.63
N MET A 207 -9.37 -2.46 16.59
CA MET A 207 -9.60 -3.88 16.32
C MET A 207 -11.00 -4.10 15.72
N ASP A 208 -12.03 -3.50 16.31
CA ASP A 208 -13.42 -3.58 15.80
C ASP A 208 -13.50 -3.03 14.39
N LEU A 209 -12.85 -1.88 14.14
CA LEU A 209 -12.79 -1.28 12.80
C LEU A 209 -12.11 -2.21 11.79
N CYS A 210 -11.01 -2.86 12.17
CA CYS A 210 -10.34 -3.82 11.30
C CYS A 210 -11.26 -5.00 10.97
N TYR A 211 -11.88 -5.65 11.96
CA TYR A 211 -12.76 -6.79 11.72
C TYR A 211 -14.01 -6.42 10.91
N TYR A 212 -14.51 -5.21 11.09
CA TYR A 212 -15.58 -4.70 10.24
C TYR A 212 -15.13 -4.57 8.77
N MET A 213 -13.94 -4.02 8.52
CA MET A 213 -13.43 -3.75 7.16
C MET A 213 -12.85 -4.98 6.45
N GLN A 214 -12.44 -6.01 7.18
CA GLN A 214 -11.81 -7.20 6.62
C GLN A 214 -11.88 -8.42 7.56
N GLY A 215 -12.07 -9.61 7.00
CA GLY A 215 -11.97 -10.87 7.75
C GLY A 215 -10.57 -11.51 7.67
N ASN A 216 -9.72 -11.07 6.74
CA ASN A 216 -8.32 -11.52 6.63
C ASN A 216 -7.44 -10.44 5.96
N ARG A 217 -6.14 -10.70 5.83
CA ARG A 217 -5.15 -9.72 5.29
C ARG A 217 -5.20 -9.51 3.76
N TYR A 218 -5.91 -10.36 3.02
CA TYR A 218 -5.91 -10.40 1.54
C TYR A 218 -6.87 -9.37 0.92
N VAL A 219 -6.80 -8.14 1.43
CA VAL A 219 -7.61 -7.00 0.99
C VAL A 219 -6.74 -5.87 0.45
N LEU A 220 -7.34 -4.99 -0.36
CA LEU A 220 -6.67 -3.89 -1.04
C LEU A 220 -6.18 -2.82 -0.05
N TRP A 221 -7.05 -2.42 0.88
CA TRP A 221 -6.70 -1.57 2.02
C TRP A 221 -6.66 -2.44 3.28
N ASN A 222 -5.46 -2.78 3.72
CA ASN A 222 -5.23 -3.62 4.89
C ASN A 222 -5.05 -2.74 6.15
N PHE A 223 -5.95 -2.95 7.10
CA PHE A 223 -6.01 -2.33 8.41
C PHE A 223 -5.39 -3.21 9.50
N GLN A 224 -4.92 -4.43 9.23
CA GLN A 224 -4.39 -5.31 10.28
C GLN A 224 -3.23 -4.71 11.10
N ASN A 225 -2.53 -3.73 10.55
CA ASN A 225 -1.37 -3.11 11.17
C ASN A 225 -1.70 -1.93 12.11
N ILE A 226 -2.98 -1.55 12.26
CA ILE A 226 -3.40 -0.38 13.05
C ILE A 226 -3.54 -0.68 14.56
N PHE A 227 -3.56 -1.95 14.96
CA PHE A 227 -3.64 -2.39 16.35
C PHE A 227 -2.59 -3.46 16.68
N PRO A 228 -2.27 -3.70 17.97
CA PRO A 228 -1.35 -4.76 18.41
C PRO A 228 -1.75 -6.14 17.88
N ASN A 229 -0.80 -6.84 17.26
CA ASN A 229 -1.00 -8.22 16.87
C ASN A 229 -1.30 -9.06 18.13
N PRO A 230 -2.38 -9.86 18.16
CA PRO A 230 -2.76 -10.62 19.36
C PRO A 230 -1.69 -11.60 19.86
N LYS A 231 -0.83 -12.11 18.96
CA LYS A 231 0.21 -13.08 19.29
C LYS A 231 1.51 -12.42 19.76
N THR A 232 1.87 -11.26 19.20
CA THR A 232 3.19 -10.65 19.43
C THR A 232 3.13 -9.34 20.21
N GLY A 233 1.94 -8.74 20.37
CA GLY A 233 1.77 -7.39 20.94
C GLY A 233 2.34 -6.26 20.08
N LYS A 234 3.03 -6.55 18.97
CA LYS A 234 3.67 -5.54 18.11
C LYS A 234 2.64 -4.90 17.17
N CYS A 235 2.82 -3.61 16.89
CA CYS A 235 1.96 -2.82 15.99
C CYS A 235 2.80 -1.73 15.29
N THR A 236 2.78 -1.69 13.95
CA THR A 236 3.42 -0.61 13.19
C THR A 236 2.55 0.65 13.10
N GLY A 237 1.24 0.52 13.30
CA GLY A 237 0.29 1.63 13.25
C GLY A 237 -0.16 2.03 11.85
N THR A 238 0.27 1.29 10.82
CA THR A 238 0.14 1.69 9.42
C THR A 238 -1.22 1.33 8.83
N VAL A 239 -1.74 2.18 7.95
CA VAL A 239 -2.70 1.73 6.92
C VAL A 239 -1.88 1.26 5.72
N GLU A 240 -2.15 0.05 5.24
CA GLU A 240 -1.42 -0.58 4.16
C GLU A 240 -2.26 -0.64 2.88
N PHE A 241 -1.73 -0.14 1.77
CA PHE A 241 -2.30 -0.31 0.45
C PHE A 241 -1.54 -1.40 -0.30
N ARG A 242 -2.25 -2.44 -0.75
CA ARG A 242 -1.68 -3.65 -1.39
C ARG A 242 -1.89 -3.68 -2.91
N GLY A 243 -2.42 -2.60 -3.48
CA GLY A 243 -2.80 -2.50 -4.88
C GLY A 243 -1.71 -2.07 -5.84
N GLY A 244 -0.54 -1.68 -5.32
CA GLY A 244 0.59 -1.32 -6.16
C GLY A 244 0.90 -2.45 -7.14
N ASN A 245 1.15 -2.09 -8.40
CA ASN A 245 1.67 -3.06 -9.34
C ASN A 245 3.14 -3.40 -8.99
N GLN A 246 3.80 -4.15 -9.86
CA GLN A 246 5.24 -4.35 -9.79
C GLN A 246 6.00 -3.01 -9.72
N PHE A 247 6.67 -2.75 -8.60
CA PHE A 247 7.58 -1.63 -8.52
C PHE A 247 8.84 -2.01 -9.29
N LEU A 248 9.17 -1.26 -10.36
CA LEU A 248 10.33 -1.54 -11.22
C LEU A 248 11.32 -0.39 -11.30
N SER A 249 11.01 0.76 -10.68
CA SER A 249 11.83 1.96 -10.70
C SER A 249 11.43 2.93 -9.60
N THR A 250 12.33 3.86 -9.28
CA THR A 250 12.09 4.94 -8.32
C THR A 250 10.84 5.74 -8.65
N LYS A 251 10.64 6.06 -9.93
CA LYS A 251 9.47 6.80 -10.40
C LYS A 251 8.17 6.01 -10.22
N GLY A 252 8.22 4.70 -10.49
CA GLY A 252 7.08 3.81 -10.31
C GLY A 252 6.68 3.65 -8.85
N THR A 253 7.66 3.33 -7.99
CA THR A 253 7.47 3.26 -6.53
C THR A 253 6.88 4.56 -5.99
N LEU A 254 7.46 5.71 -6.34
CA LEU A 254 6.98 7.01 -5.86
C LEU A 254 5.61 7.40 -6.41
N ALA A 255 5.22 6.94 -7.61
CA ALA A 255 3.87 7.18 -8.14
C ALA A 255 2.82 6.52 -7.24
N TRP A 256 3.04 5.28 -6.82
CA TRP A 256 2.14 4.57 -5.91
C TRP A 256 2.18 5.13 -4.48
N VAL A 257 3.36 5.48 -3.96
CA VAL A 257 3.46 6.17 -2.66
C VAL A 257 2.66 7.48 -2.69
N ALA A 258 2.82 8.28 -3.74
CA ALA A 258 2.10 9.53 -3.90
C ALA A 258 0.58 9.31 -4.01
N PHE A 259 0.13 8.31 -4.76
CA PHE A 259 -1.27 7.94 -4.86
C PHE A 259 -1.86 7.59 -3.49
N VAL A 260 -1.20 6.72 -2.73
CA VAL A 260 -1.69 6.26 -1.42
C VAL A 260 -1.77 7.40 -0.42
N MET A 261 -0.74 8.26 -0.37
CA MET A 261 -0.77 9.46 0.48
C MET A 261 -1.85 10.46 0.03
N GLY A 262 -2.01 10.66 -1.28
CA GLY A 262 -3.06 11.52 -1.83
C GLY A 262 -4.45 11.02 -1.47
N PHE A 263 -4.68 9.70 -1.58
CA PHE A 263 -5.92 9.05 -1.15
C PHE A 263 -6.21 9.25 0.32
N ILE A 264 -5.25 8.96 1.20
CA ILE A 264 -5.41 9.11 2.65
C ILE A 264 -5.68 10.58 3.01
N THR A 265 -4.94 11.51 2.41
CA THR A 265 -5.13 12.96 2.62
C THR A 265 -6.55 13.36 2.23
N LEU A 266 -7.00 12.96 1.02
CA LEU A 266 -8.33 13.25 0.52
C LEU A 266 -9.43 12.67 1.43
N ALA A 267 -9.28 11.41 1.84
CA ALA A 267 -10.24 10.74 2.74
C ALA A 267 -10.40 11.48 4.08
N LEU A 268 -9.31 11.99 4.64
CA LEU A 268 -9.32 12.74 5.90
C LEU A 268 -10.00 14.11 5.73
N GLU A 269 -9.75 14.79 4.61
CA GLU A 269 -10.27 16.14 4.32
C GLU A 269 -11.75 16.14 3.94
N GLU A 270 -12.18 15.22 3.08
CA GLU A 270 -13.56 15.15 2.60
C GLU A 270 -14.53 14.67 3.67
N ASP A 271 -14.05 13.81 4.57
CA ASP A 271 -14.84 13.31 5.68
C ASP A 271 -16.18 12.73 5.21
N LEU A 272 -16.12 11.90 4.15
CA LEU A 272 -17.29 11.26 3.56
C LEU A 272 -18.14 10.53 4.61
N LEU A 273 -17.51 10.06 5.69
CA LEU A 273 -18.18 9.42 6.82
C LEU A 273 -19.31 10.30 7.42
N ASN A 274 -19.14 11.62 7.37
CA ASN A 274 -20.12 12.58 7.86
C ASN A 274 -20.78 13.39 6.74
N LYS A 275 -20.21 13.40 5.53
CA LYS A 275 -20.58 14.30 4.44
C LYS A 275 -20.93 13.60 3.12
N LEU A 276 -21.22 12.30 3.14
CA LEU A 276 -21.61 11.59 1.92
C LEU A 276 -22.90 12.17 1.33
N THR A 277 -22.78 12.91 0.22
CA THR A 277 -23.92 13.48 -0.51
C THR A 277 -24.33 12.60 -1.69
N THR A 278 -23.36 11.99 -2.38
CA THR A 278 -23.58 11.21 -3.60
C THR A 278 -22.70 9.97 -3.64
N TYR A 279 -23.21 8.90 -4.25
CA TYR A 279 -22.46 7.73 -4.67
C TYR A 279 -22.64 7.56 -6.18
N THR A 280 -21.59 7.15 -6.88
CA THR A 280 -21.60 6.98 -8.34
C THR A 280 -21.24 5.52 -8.65
N SER A 281 -22.22 4.76 -9.14
CA SER A 281 -22.04 3.37 -9.57
C SER A 281 -21.26 3.31 -10.88
N PRO A 282 -20.55 2.21 -11.19
CA PRO A 282 -19.94 1.98 -12.51
C PRO A 282 -20.91 2.14 -13.69
N ASP A 283 -22.19 1.81 -13.49
CA ASP A 283 -23.24 1.91 -14.51
C ASP A 283 -23.82 3.33 -14.66
N ASP A 284 -23.42 4.28 -13.80
CA ASP A 284 -23.85 5.67 -13.89
C ASP A 284 -23.21 6.34 -15.13
N PRO A 285 -23.98 6.98 -16.03
CA PRO A 285 -23.43 7.70 -17.18
C PRO A 285 -22.36 8.76 -16.83
N LYS A 286 -22.37 9.26 -15.59
CA LYS A 286 -21.40 10.25 -15.08
C LYS A 286 -20.17 9.60 -14.45
N PHE A 287 -20.06 8.28 -14.39
CA PHE A 287 -18.96 7.57 -13.74
C PHE A 287 -17.60 8.07 -14.19
N GLN A 288 -17.36 8.17 -15.50
CA GLN A 288 -16.08 8.62 -16.02
C GLN A 288 -15.75 10.07 -15.63
N ALA A 289 -16.71 10.98 -15.79
CA ALA A 289 -16.51 12.38 -15.40
C ALA A 289 -16.20 12.52 -13.89
N ARG A 290 -16.84 11.70 -13.04
CA ARG A 290 -16.60 11.67 -11.59
C ARG A 290 -15.26 11.04 -11.23
N LEU A 291 -14.83 10.00 -11.95
CA LEU A 291 -13.52 9.37 -11.80
C LEU A 291 -12.39 10.35 -12.14
N GLU A 292 -12.52 11.10 -13.23
CA GLU A 292 -11.56 12.13 -13.64
C GLU A 292 -11.47 13.28 -12.63
N ASP A 293 -12.62 13.76 -12.13
CA ASP A 293 -12.67 14.76 -11.06
C ASP A 293 -12.00 14.25 -9.77
N TRP A 294 -12.34 13.03 -9.35
CA TRP A 294 -11.71 12.39 -8.21
C TRP A 294 -10.20 12.27 -8.38
N TRP A 295 -9.72 11.90 -9.58
CA TRP A 295 -8.29 11.83 -9.87
C TRP A 295 -7.60 13.19 -9.75
N LYS A 296 -8.23 14.27 -10.21
CA LYS A 296 -7.73 15.64 -10.00
C LYS A 296 -7.62 15.97 -8.51
N ARG A 297 -8.61 15.58 -7.71
CA ARG A 297 -8.59 15.76 -6.24
C ARG A 297 -7.50 14.95 -5.56
N ILE A 298 -7.26 13.69 -5.96
CA ILE A 298 -6.14 12.86 -5.49
C ILE A 298 -4.80 13.56 -5.75
N ARG A 299 -4.60 14.06 -6.98
CA ARG A 299 -3.38 14.78 -7.36
C ARG A 299 -3.19 16.06 -6.55
N GLN A 300 -4.26 16.79 -6.28
CA GLN A 300 -4.24 17.98 -5.45
C GLN A 300 -3.90 17.64 -3.99
N ALA A 301 -4.50 16.59 -3.44
CA ALA A 301 -4.24 16.12 -2.07
C ALA A 301 -2.77 15.66 -1.91
N ALA A 302 -2.21 14.98 -2.92
CA ALA A 302 -0.80 14.56 -2.93
C ALA A 302 0.21 15.73 -3.00
N LYS A 303 -0.22 16.97 -3.27
CA LYS A 303 0.67 18.15 -3.16
C LYS A 303 1.09 18.39 -1.72
N GLN A 304 0.27 17.98 -0.74
CA GLN A 304 0.55 18.18 0.68
C GLN A 304 1.81 17.42 1.11
N SER A 305 2.02 16.21 0.58
CA SER A 305 3.21 15.40 0.81
C SER A 305 4.38 15.73 -0.13
N LYS A 306 4.27 16.74 -0.99
CA LYS A 306 5.26 17.12 -2.03
C LYS A 306 5.59 16.00 -3.03
N LEU A 307 4.72 14.99 -3.16
CA LEU A 307 4.92 13.86 -4.08
C LEU A 307 4.03 13.90 -5.33
N SER A 308 3.14 14.91 -5.46
CA SER A 308 2.22 15.02 -6.60
C SER A 308 2.88 14.99 -7.98
N ARG A 309 4.17 15.38 -8.09
CA ARG A 309 4.95 15.33 -9.34
C ARG A 309 5.14 13.91 -9.89
N TYR A 310 5.02 12.89 -9.04
CA TYR A 310 5.14 11.49 -9.45
C TYR A 310 3.80 10.90 -9.92
N ILE A 311 2.68 11.55 -9.60
CA ILE A 311 1.35 11.11 -10.04
C ILE A 311 1.11 11.61 -11.48
N PRO A 312 0.80 10.70 -12.44
CA PRO A 312 0.51 11.09 -13.81
C PRO A 312 -0.75 11.97 -13.91
N LEU A 313 -0.85 12.75 -14.99
CA LEU A 313 -2.02 13.59 -15.29
C LEU A 313 -3.31 12.75 -15.36
N GLU A 314 -3.24 11.62 -16.05
CA GLU A 314 -4.33 10.66 -16.25
C GLU A 314 -4.14 9.42 -15.38
N TYR A 315 -5.23 8.90 -14.81
CA TYR A 315 -5.19 7.75 -13.92
C TYR A 315 -4.75 6.46 -14.63
N ILE A 316 -5.09 6.28 -15.91
CA ILE A 316 -4.77 5.08 -16.70
C ILE A 316 -3.26 4.84 -16.77
N LYS A 317 -2.45 5.91 -16.73
CA LYS A 317 -0.99 5.76 -16.76
C LYS A 317 -0.46 5.00 -15.53
N MET A 318 -1.19 4.98 -14.41
CA MET A 318 -0.85 4.19 -13.22
C MET A 318 -0.80 2.68 -13.51
N HIS A 319 -1.51 2.16 -14.52
CA HIS A 319 -1.45 0.75 -14.90
C HIS A 319 -0.03 0.27 -15.22
N THR A 320 0.83 1.20 -15.64
CA THR A 320 2.21 0.93 -16.08
C THR A 320 3.27 1.59 -15.19
N ARG A 321 2.85 2.33 -14.15
CA ARG A 321 3.78 3.03 -13.25
C ARG A 321 4.43 2.09 -12.28
#